data_AF-A0A846RZL8-F1
#
_entry.id   AF-A0A846RZL8-F1
#
_cell.length_a   1.000
_cell.length_b   1.000
_cell.length_c   1.000
_cell.angle_alpha   90.00
_cell.angle_beta   90.00
_cell.angle_gamma   90.00
#
_symmetry.space_group_name_H-M   'P 1'
#
loop_
_entity.id
_entity.type
_entity.pdbx_description
1 polymer ?
#
loop_
_entity_poly.entity_id
_entity_poly.type
_entity_poly.pdbx_seq_one_letter_code
_entity_poly.pdbx_strand_id
1 'polypeptide(L)'
;MPLVLTSVGALADRSTRRALLAGPGELHVTNGAIGGLDVLEAAAQTQALDTVSVTTSKAPGGLIQSWMDAEEIRRLNALSPADGPLTIFTGTPAEAIAKFPANVNITVALAWATRGLGLDAAADDELMAAALRRTRVEIRADARQRDSHHEIVAGGPAGDFAFSISSTPSPENPATSGLTALSVTRTLRACLEGLRRG
;
A
#
# COMPACT_ATOMS: atom_id res chain seq x y z
N MET A 1 13.07 13.54 17.94
CA MET A 1 11.98 12.63 18.37
C MET A 1 11.45 11.94 17.13
N PRO A 2 11.31 10.60 17.09
CA PRO A 2 10.85 9.89 15.89
C PRO A 2 9.39 10.22 15.54
N LEU A 3 9.07 10.22 14.25
CA LEU A 3 7.71 10.39 13.73
C LEU A 3 7.29 9.10 13.02
N VAL A 4 6.25 8.43 13.53
CA VAL A 4 5.70 7.21 12.91
C VAL A 4 4.49 7.57 12.05
N LEU A 5 4.58 7.34 10.74
CA LEU A 5 3.51 7.61 9.79
C LEU A 5 2.70 6.34 9.48
N THR A 6 1.43 6.38 9.84
CA THR A 6 0.45 5.31 9.58
C THR A 6 -0.44 5.60 8.38
N SER A 7 -0.74 6.88 8.14
CA SER A 7 -1.47 7.36 6.96
C SER A 7 -0.50 7.60 5.81
N VAL A 8 0.09 6.52 5.31
CA VAL A 8 1.16 6.55 4.30
C VAL A 8 0.72 7.22 2.99
N GLY A 9 -0.59 7.27 2.71
CA GLY A 9 -1.16 8.04 1.60
C GLY A 9 -0.69 9.48 1.49
N ALA A 10 -0.35 10.11 2.62
CA ALA A 10 0.19 11.47 2.66
C ALA A 10 1.49 11.64 1.85
N LEU A 11 2.27 10.56 1.65
CA LEU A 11 3.53 10.62 0.89
C LEU A 11 3.32 10.73 -0.64
N ALA A 12 2.11 10.48 -1.13
CA ALA A 12 1.78 10.71 -2.53
C ALA A 12 1.70 12.22 -2.86
N ASP A 13 1.36 13.06 -1.88
CA ASP A 13 1.40 14.50 -2.05
C ASP A 13 2.82 15.04 -1.84
N ARG A 14 3.35 15.74 -2.85
CA ARG A 14 4.72 16.25 -2.84
C ARG A 14 4.95 17.24 -1.70
N SER A 15 4.02 18.15 -1.47
CA SER A 15 4.20 19.22 -0.47
C SER A 15 4.23 18.64 0.95
N THR A 16 3.30 17.72 1.22
CA THR A 16 3.17 17.00 2.49
C THR A 16 4.38 16.11 2.72
N ARG A 17 4.81 15.32 1.73
CA ARG A 17 6.02 14.50 1.82
C ARG A 17 7.25 15.34 2.15
N ARG A 18 7.47 16.45 1.46
CA ARG A 18 8.61 17.35 1.73
C ARG A 18 8.57 17.90 3.16
N ALA A 19 7.41 18.33 3.64
CA ALA A 19 7.25 18.82 5.00
C ALA A 19 7.55 17.73 6.05
N LEU A 20 7.10 16.49 5.81
CA LEU A 20 7.37 15.34 6.68
C LEU A 20 8.87 14.98 6.72
N LEU A 21 9.55 14.98 5.57
CA LEU A 21 10.98 14.66 5.46
C LEU A 21 11.89 15.77 5.99
N ALA A 22 11.47 17.03 5.92
CA ALA A 22 12.22 18.17 6.45
C ALA A 22 12.05 18.37 7.97
N GLY A 23 11.19 17.58 8.61
CA GLY A 23 10.98 17.64 10.05
C GLY A 23 12.26 17.30 10.84
N PRO A 24 12.40 17.77 12.09
CA PRO A 24 13.60 17.56 12.91
C PRO A 24 13.75 16.12 13.46
N GLY A 25 12.90 15.20 13.02
CA GLY A 25 12.83 13.83 13.51
C GLY A 25 12.94 12.82 12.39
N GLU A 26 13.33 11.59 12.71
CA GLU A 26 13.35 10.50 11.75
C GLU A 26 11.93 10.05 11.44
N LEU A 27 11.60 10.04 10.14
CA LEU A 27 10.32 9.55 9.63
C LEU A 27 10.38 8.03 9.49
N HIS A 28 9.53 7.33 10.24
CA HIS A 28 9.32 5.89 10.11
C HIS A 28 7.98 5.63 9.43
N VAL A 29 8.02 5.02 8.25
CA VAL A 29 6.82 4.64 7.49
C VAL A 29 6.43 3.22 7.86
N THR A 30 5.18 3.01 8.24
CA THR A 30 4.69 1.66 8.55
C THR A 30 4.32 0.88 7.29
N ASN A 31 4.44 -0.45 7.35
CA ASN A 31 4.12 -1.32 6.21
C ASN A 31 2.60 -1.50 6.01
N GLY A 32 1.77 -1.02 6.94
CA GLY A 32 0.33 -1.19 6.90
C GLY A 32 -0.08 -2.66 6.95
N ALA A 33 -0.86 -3.10 5.96
CA ALA A 33 -1.40 -4.45 5.87
C ALA A 33 -0.62 -5.39 4.93
N ILE A 34 0.61 -5.01 4.54
CA ILE A 34 1.47 -5.79 3.64
C ILE A 34 2.85 -6.05 4.26
N GLY A 35 3.61 -6.98 3.67
CA GLY A 35 4.95 -7.37 4.11
C GLY A 35 5.89 -7.62 2.92
N GLY A 36 7.16 -7.92 3.21
CA GLY A 36 8.19 -8.13 2.17
C GLY A 36 8.75 -6.85 1.55
N LEU A 37 8.41 -5.68 2.13
CA LEU A 37 8.86 -4.38 1.64
C LEU A 37 10.37 -4.19 1.75
N ASP A 38 11.02 -4.87 2.69
CA ASP A 38 12.48 -4.88 2.88
C ASP A 38 13.22 -5.47 1.67
N VAL A 39 12.73 -6.59 1.13
CA VAL A 39 13.29 -7.21 -0.08
C VAL A 39 13.14 -6.30 -1.29
N LEU A 40 11.95 -5.71 -1.44
CA LEU A 40 11.65 -4.80 -2.54
C LEU A 40 12.43 -3.48 -2.44
N GLU A 41 12.64 -2.98 -1.23
CA GLU A 41 13.45 -1.79 -0.98
C GLU A 41 14.91 -2.03 -1.37
N ALA A 42 15.49 -3.16 -0.99
CA ALA A 42 16.85 -3.52 -1.37
C ALA A 42 17.03 -3.58 -2.90
N ALA A 43 16.09 -4.18 -3.63
CA ALA A 43 16.11 -4.22 -5.09
C ALA A 43 15.89 -2.84 -5.73
N ALA A 44 15.06 -1.99 -5.12
CA ALA A 44 14.80 -0.64 -5.61
C ALA A 44 16.00 0.30 -5.43
N GLN A 45 16.79 0.13 -4.36
CA GLN A 45 17.99 0.93 -4.10
C GLN A 45 19.06 0.78 -5.20
N THR A 46 19.09 -0.36 -5.89
CA THR A 46 19.98 -0.61 -7.04
C THR A 46 19.29 -0.38 -8.39
N GLN A 47 18.08 0.22 -8.38
CA GLN A 47 17.24 0.44 -9.57
C GLN A 47 16.93 -0.84 -10.35
N ALA A 48 16.86 -1.98 -9.68
CA ALA A 48 16.72 -3.30 -10.29
C ALA A 48 15.27 -3.84 -10.29
N LEU A 49 14.28 -2.95 -10.29
CA LEU A 49 12.86 -3.28 -10.42
C LEU A 49 12.24 -2.53 -11.60
N ASP A 50 11.74 -3.26 -12.58
CA ASP A 50 11.09 -2.72 -13.79
C ASP A 50 9.58 -2.62 -13.61
N THR A 51 8.96 -3.62 -12.99
CA THR A 51 7.52 -3.70 -12.78
C THR A 51 7.20 -3.90 -11.31
N VAL A 52 6.17 -3.22 -10.82
CA VAL A 52 5.59 -3.42 -9.49
C VAL A 52 4.08 -3.37 -9.64
N SER A 53 3.39 -4.33 -9.04
CA SER A 53 1.93 -4.35 -9.00
C SER A 53 1.43 -4.79 -7.64
N VAL A 54 0.25 -4.30 -7.28
CA VAL A 54 -0.51 -4.76 -6.13
C VAL A 54 -1.94 -5.02 -6.53
N THR A 55 -2.40 -6.23 -6.25
CA THR A 55 -3.80 -6.63 -6.35
C THR A 55 -4.38 -6.69 -4.95
N THR A 56 -5.49 -5.97 -4.72
CA THR A 56 -6.26 -6.07 -3.48
C THR A 56 -7.60 -6.73 -3.75
N SER A 57 -7.83 -7.87 -3.12
CA SER A 57 -9.10 -8.61 -3.18
C SER A 57 -9.88 -8.44 -1.88
N LYS A 58 -11.16 -8.07 -1.99
CA LYS A 58 -12.08 -7.88 -0.86
C LYS A 58 -13.47 -8.44 -1.16
N ALA A 59 -14.27 -8.63 -0.12
CA ALA A 59 -15.69 -8.91 -0.26
C ALA A 59 -16.39 -7.79 -1.05
N PRO A 60 -17.35 -8.11 -1.96
CA PRO A 60 -17.98 -7.12 -2.83
C PRO A 60 -18.61 -5.94 -2.09
N GLY A 61 -19.29 -6.19 -0.96
CA GLY A 61 -19.94 -5.15 -0.18
C GLY A 61 -18.97 -4.10 0.38
N GLY A 62 -17.72 -4.48 0.69
CA GLY A 62 -16.68 -3.57 1.17
C GLY A 62 -16.04 -2.71 0.09
N LEU A 63 -16.41 -2.92 -1.19
CA LEU A 63 -15.88 -2.20 -2.34
C LEU A 63 -16.88 -1.23 -2.96
N ILE A 64 -18.15 -1.26 -2.55
CA ILE A 64 -19.18 -0.31 -3.02
C ILE A 64 -18.77 1.11 -2.64
N GLN A 65 -18.76 2.02 -3.62
CA GLN A 65 -18.44 3.43 -3.45
C GLN A 65 -19.61 4.31 -3.90
N SER A 66 -19.69 5.53 -3.38
CA SER A 66 -20.76 6.49 -3.70
C SER A 66 -20.72 7.02 -5.14
N TRP A 67 -19.57 6.95 -5.82
CA TRP A 67 -19.42 7.36 -7.21
C TRP A 67 -19.85 6.28 -8.22
N MET A 68 -20.03 5.03 -7.76
CA MET A 68 -20.44 3.93 -8.63
C MET A 68 -21.88 4.10 -9.09
N ASP A 69 -22.16 3.71 -10.32
CA ASP A 69 -23.51 3.73 -10.83
C ASP A 69 -24.35 2.55 -10.28
N ALA A 70 -25.66 2.59 -10.52
CA ALA A 70 -26.57 1.56 -10.02
C ALA A 70 -26.32 0.18 -10.64
N GLU A 71 -25.74 0.10 -11.84
CA GLU A 71 -25.42 -1.18 -12.50
C GLU A 71 -24.16 -1.80 -11.92
N GLU A 72 -23.10 -1.00 -11.68
CA GLU A 72 -21.90 -1.43 -10.99
C GLU A 72 -22.22 -2.00 -9.61
N ILE A 73 -23.07 -1.31 -8.85
CA ILE A 73 -23.52 -1.77 -7.53
C ILE A 73 -24.32 -3.08 -7.63
N ARG A 74 -25.25 -3.19 -8.58
CA ARG A 74 -26.01 -4.43 -8.81
C ARG A 74 -25.09 -5.60 -9.14
N ARG A 75 -24.12 -5.38 -10.03
CA ARG A 75 -23.15 -6.41 -10.42
C ARG A 75 -22.32 -6.89 -9.25
N LEU A 76 -21.89 -5.99 -8.36
CA LEU A 76 -21.16 -6.36 -7.14
C LEU A 76 -22.03 -7.16 -6.16
N ASN A 77 -23.29 -6.75 -5.98
CA ASN A 77 -24.22 -7.44 -5.08
C ASN A 77 -24.64 -8.82 -5.61
N ALA A 78 -24.66 -9.02 -6.92
CA ALA A 78 -25.00 -10.29 -7.55
C ALA A 78 -23.84 -11.29 -7.61
N LEU A 79 -22.62 -10.86 -7.30
CA LEU A 79 -21.43 -11.69 -7.41
C LEU A 79 -21.51 -12.89 -6.44
N SER A 80 -21.34 -14.09 -6.96
CA SER A 80 -21.35 -15.34 -6.21
C SER A 80 -19.96 -15.98 -6.15
N PRO A 81 -19.70 -16.91 -5.21
CA PRO A 81 -18.45 -17.65 -5.16
C PRO A 81 -18.08 -18.40 -6.46
N ALA A 82 -19.06 -18.73 -7.31
CA ALA A 82 -18.85 -19.45 -8.55
C ALA A 82 -18.31 -18.57 -9.68
N ASP A 83 -18.51 -17.25 -9.61
CA ASP A 83 -18.09 -16.29 -10.65
C ASP A 83 -16.59 -15.98 -10.61
N GLY A 84 -15.93 -16.28 -9.47
CA GLY A 84 -14.54 -15.92 -9.22
C GLY A 84 -14.33 -14.42 -8.98
N PRO A 85 -13.06 -13.97 -8.91
CA PRO A 85 -12.74 -12.56 -8.67
C PRO A 85 -13.10 -11.68 -9.87
N LEU A 86 -13.82 -10.59 -9.61
CA LEU A 86 -14.14 -9.54 -10.57
C LEU A 86 -13.22 -8.33 -10.37
N THR A 87 -12.38 -8.00 -11.34
CA THR A 87 -11.63 -6.74 -11.34
C THR A 87 -12.58 -5.56 -11.56
N ILE A 88 -12.65 -4.65 -10.60
CA ILE A 88 -13.48 -3.44 -10.66
C ILE A 88 -12.66 -2.17 -10.91
N PHE A 89 -11.35 -2.25 -10.75
CA PHE A 89 -10.45 -1.14 -10.99
C PHE A 89 -9.06 -1.63 -11.38
N THR A 90 -8.47 -0.91 -12.33
CA THR A 90 -7.07 -1.01 -12.71
C THR A 90 -6.56 0.41 -12.97
N GLY A 91 -5.39 0.75 -12.44
CA GLY A 91 -4.79 2.06 -12.65
C GLY A 91 -3.53 2.27 -11.81
N THR A 92 -3.17 3.53 -11.66
CA THR A 92 -2.07 4.00 -10.80
C THR A 92 -2.55 4.19 -9.36
N PRO A 93 -1.63 4.32 -8.38
CA PRO A 93 -1.97 4.69 -7.01
C PRO A 93 -2.76 6.01 -6.94
N ALA A 94 -2.42 7.00 -7.77
CA ALA A 94 -3.13 8.28 -7.81
C ALA A 94 -4.62 8.14 -8.19
N GLU A 95 -4.91 7.33 -9.21
CA GLU A 95 -6.28 7.04 -9.63
C GLU A 95 -7.02 6.18 -8.60
N ALA A 96 -6.31 5.22 -7.99
CA ALA A 96 -6.85 4.38 -6.93
C ALA A 96 -7.22 5.19 -5.69
N ILE A 97 -6.44 6.23 -5.35
CA ILE A 97 -6.73 7.15 -4.25
C ILE A 97 -8.05 7.88 -4.46
N ALA A 98 -8.29 8.38 -5.66
CA ALA A 98 -9.51 9.13 -5.96
C ALA A 98 -10.77 8.26 -5.87
N LYS A 99 -10.68 6.99 -6.28
CA LYS A 99 -11.84 6.08 -6.35
C LYS A 99 -12.01 5.21 -5.10
N PHE A 100 -10.92 4.81 -4.45
CA PHE A 100 -10.92 3.85 -3.34
C PHE A 100 -10.01 4.33 -2.20
N PRO A 101 -10.38 5.40 -1.49
CA PRO A 101 -9.54 6.04 -0.46
C PRO A 101 -9.12 5.09 0.67
N ALA A 102 -9.90 4.05 0.95
CA ALA A 102 -9.57 3.03 1.95
C ALA A 102 -8.36 2.14 1.56
N ASN A 103 -7.97 2.09 0.28
CA ASN A 103 -6.87 1.24 -0.22
C ASN A 103 -5.57 2.01 -0.46
N VAL A 104 -5.57 3.31 -0.17
CA VAL A 104 -4.48 4.24 -0.50
C VAL A 104 -3.16 3.87 0.15
N ASN A 105 -3.19 3.62 1.46
CA ASN A 105 -1.97 3.46 2.25
C ASN A 105 -1.10 2.31 1.75
N ILE A 106 -1.71 1.22 1.26
CA ILE A 106 -0.99 0.05 0.75
C ILE A 106 -0.26 0.40 -0.55
N THR A 107 -0.98 1.02 -1.48
CA THR A 107 -0.43 1.39 -2.79
C THR A 107 0.71 2.40 -2.66
N VAL A 108 0.56 3.38 -1.77
CA VAL A 108 1.58 4.40 -1.53
C VAL A 108 2.75 3.86 -0.70
N ALA A 109 2.51 2.95 0.25
CA ALA A 109 3.59 2.27 0.98
C ALA A 109 4.46 1.42 0.05
N LEU A 110 3.84 0.72 -0.91
CA LEU A 110 4.57 -0.05 -1.91
C LEU A 110 5.38 0.84 -2.84
N ALA A 111 4.77 1.93 -3.36
CA ALA A 111 5.49 2.90 -4.17
C ALA A 111 6.64 3.54 -3.38
N TRP A 112 6.42 3.87 -2.11
CA TRP A 112 7.45 4.38 -1.21
C TRP A 112 8.62 3.40 -1.08
N ALA A 113 8.35 2.14 -0.71
CA ALA A 113 9.39 1.12 -0.56
C ALA A 113 10.16 0.87 -1.87
N THR A 114 9.49 1.02 -3.02
CA THR A 114 10.07 0.70 -4.33
C THR A 114 10.60 1.91 -5.10
N ARG A 115 10.72 3.08 -4.47
CA ARG A 115 11.23 4.31 -5.10
C ARG A 115 12.74 4.32 -5.29
N GLY A 116 13.47 3.55 -4.49
CA GLY A 116 14.93 3.62 -4.41
C GLY A 116 15.41 4.69 -3.43
N LEU A 117 16.70 5.03 -3.50
CA LEU A 117 17.34 5.96 -2.57
C LEU A 117 17.64 7.30 -3.26
N GLY A 118 16.97 8.37 -2.82
CA GLY A 118 17.27 9.74 -3.24
C GLY A 118 18.42 10.32 -2.40
N LEU A 119 19.41 10.93 -3.06
CA LEU A 119 20.53 11.60 -2.39
C LEU A 119 20.19 13.03 -1.93
N ASP A 120 19.13 13.62 -2.48
CA ASP A 120 18.59 14.92 -2.10
C ASP A 120 17.06 14.96 -2.30
N ALA A 121 16.45 16.09 -1.94
CA ALA A 121 15.00 16.28 -2.02
C ALA A 121 14.45 16.32 -3.45
N ALA A 122 15.24 16.76 -4.43
CA ALA A 122 14.81 16.79 -5.83
C ALA A 122 14.83 15.36 -6.41
N ALA A 123 15.89 14.61 -6.14
CA ALA A 123 16.00 13.20 -6.50
C ALA A 123 14.89 12.35 -5.86
N ASP A 124 14.61 12.53 -4.56
CA ASP A 124 13.52 11.78 -3.90
C ASP A 124 12.14 12.11 -4.49
N ASP A 125 11.90 13.36 -4.92
CA ASP A 125 10.67 13.72 -5.63
C ASP A 125 10.51 12.97 -6.95
N GLU A 126 11.57 12.93 -7.75
CA GLU A 126 11.56 12.26 -9.05
C GLU A 126 11.40 10.75 -8.90
N LEU A 127 12.13 10.16 -7.95
CA LEU A 127 12.05 8.74 -7.61
C LEU A 127 10.66 8.35 -7.12
N MET A 128 10.08 9.13 -6.19
CA MET A 128 8.72 8.86 -5.71
C MET A 128 7.69 8.99 -6.84
N ALA A 129 7.81 10.01 -7.69
CA ALA A 129 6.91 10.17 -8.84
C ALA A 129 7.06 9.01 -9.85
N ALA A 130 8.27 8.53 -10.09
CA ALA A 130 8.53 7.37 -10.94
C ALA A 130 7.94 6.09 -10.33
N ALA A 131 8.11 5.87 -9.03
CA ALA A 131 7.57 4.72 -8.32
C ALA A 131 6.05 4.67 -8.34
N LEU A 132 5.39 5.82 -8.13
CA LEU A 132 3.94 5.94 -8.24
C LEU A 132 3.46 5.61 -9.67
N ARG A 133 4.15 6.07 -10.72
CA ARG A 133 3.78 5.75 -12.11
C ARG A 133 4.03 4.28 -12.48
N ARG A 134 5.10 3.69 -11.95
CA ARG A 134 5.50 2.30 -12.22
C ARG A 134 4.63 1.27 -11.50
N THR A 135 4.01 1.68 -10.39
CA THR A 135 3.14 0.81 -9.58
C THR A 135 1.78 0.65 -10.26
N ARG A 136 1.42 -0.58 -10.63
CA ARG A 136 0.07 -0.92 -11.09
C ARG A 136 -0.80 -1.37 -9.92
N VAL A 137 -2.01 -0.84 -9.83
CA VAL A 137 -2.99 -1.19 -8.80
C VAL A 137 -4.16 -1.90 -9.44
N GLU A 138 -4.53 -3.05 -8.89
CA GLU A 138 -5.77 -3.75 -9.22
C GLU A 138 -6.61 -3.93 -7.97
N ILE A 139 -7.93 -3.70 -8.09
CA ILE A 139 -8.89 -3.96 -7.02
C ILE A 139 -9.91 -4.97 -7.55
N ARG A 140 -10.07 -6.06 -6.81
CA ARG A 140 -10.92 -7.19 -7.17
C ARG A 140 -11.98 -7.42 -6.10
N ALA A 141 -13.21 -7.58 -6.55
CA ALA A 141 -14.29 -8.10 -5.73
C ALA A 141 -14.32 -9.62 -5.84
N ASP A 142 -14.23 -10.35 -4.73
CA ASP A 142 -14.36 -11.82 -4.73
C ASP A 142 -15.32 -12.24 -3.61
N ALA A 143 -16.41 -12.91 -3.97
CA ALA A 143 -17.43 -13.37 -3.03
C ALA A 143 -16.96 -14.52 -2.12
N ARG A 144 -15.83 -15.17 -2.44
CA ARG A 144 -15.17 -16.15 -1.56
C ARG A 144 -14.33 -15.46 -0.48
N GLN A 145 -13.98 -14.20 -0.71
CA GLN A 145 -13.07 -13.46 0.14
C GLN A 145 -13.81 -12.94 1.37
N ARG A 146 -13.40 -13.41 2.55
CA ARG A 146 -13.94 -12.95 3.85
C ARG A 146 -13.12 -11.80 4.43
N ASP A 147 -11.83 -11.80 4.16
CA ASP A 147 -10.82 -10.92 4.75
C ASP A 147 -10.10 -10.10 3.67
N SER A 148 -9.29 -9.09 4.02
CA SER A 148 -8.51 -8.39 2.99
C SER A 148 -7.34 -9.26 2.51
N HIS A 149 -7.21 -9.44 1.20
CA HIS A 149 -6.11 -10.15 0.58
C HIS A 149 -5.33 -9.22 -0.36
N HIS A 150 -4.01 -9.25 -0.23
CA HIS A 150 -3.09 -8.43 -1.01
C HIS A 150 -2.05 -9.34 -1.68
N GLU A 151 -1.95 -9.23 -2.99
CA GLU A 151 -0.92 -9.88 -3.78
C GLU A 151 -0.03 -8.81 -4.38
N ILE A 152 1.28 -8.89 -4.11
CA ILE A 152 2.28 -7.98 -4.66
C ILE A 152 3.16 -8.79 -5.60
N VAL A 153 3.28 -8.32 -6.84
CA VAL A 153 4.20 -8.89 -7.83
C VAL A 153 5.15 -7.81 -8.28
N ALA A 154 6.45 -8.06 -8.19
CA ALA A 154 7.48 -7.18 -8.70
C ALA A 154 8.51 -7.98 -9.49
N GLY A 155 9.12 -7.36 -10.49
CA GLY A 155 10.07 -8.02 -11.38
C GLY A 155 11.08 -7.03 -11.95
N GLY A 156 12.27 -7.51 -12.28
CA GLY A 156 13.35 -6.74 -12.89
C GLY A 156 14.69 -7.49 -12.83
N PRO A 157 15.82 -6.81 -13.06
CA PRO A 157 17.15 -7.42 -13.04
C PRO A 157 17.54 -8.10 -11.71
N ALA A 158 16.93 -7.72 -10.59
CA ALA A 158 17.14 -8.37 -9.29
C ALA A 158 16.37 -9.70 -9.14
N GLY A 159 15.48 -10.03 -10.07
CA GLY A 159 14.64 -11.23 -10.06
C GLY A 159 13.15 -10.93 -9.99
N ASP A 160 12.37 -12.00 -9.82
CA ASP A 160 10.91 -11.97 -9.70
C ASP A 160 10.49 -12.23 -8.26
N PHE A 161 9.61 -11.38 -7.75
CA PHE A 161 9.13 -11.41 -6.37
C PHE A 161 7.61 -11.48 -6.35
N ALA A 162 7.08 -12.39 -5.54
CA ALA A 162 5.65 -12.52 -5.29
C ALA A 162 5.39 -12.63 -3.78
N PHE A 163 4.53 -11.75 -3.26
CA PHE A 163 4.10 -11.76 -1.86
C PHE A 163 2.58 -11.89 -1.80
N SER A 164 2.10 -12.78 -0.95
CA SER A 164 0.67 -13.02 -0.76
C SER A 164 0.33 -12.87 0.72
N ILE A 165 -0.51 -11.89 1.04
CA ILE A 165 -0.88 -11.54 2.41
C ILE A 165 -2.40 -11.57 2.54
N SER A 166 -2.89 -12.47 3.39
CA SER A 166 -4.28 -12.44 3.88
C SER A 166 -4.26 -11.99 5.32
N SER A 167 -5.08 -10.98 5.65
CA SER A 167 -5.15 -10.47 7.02
C SER A 167 -6.57 -10.36 7.50
N THR A 168 -6.82 -10.89 8.69
CA THR A 168 -8.12 -10.77 9.35
C THR A 168 -8.36 -9.32 9.76
N PRO A 169 -9.61 -8.82 9.65
CA PRO A 169 -9.99 -7.52 10.17
C PRO A 169 -9.68 -7.40 11.66
N SER A 170 -9.45 -6.17 12.12
CA SER A 170 -9.38 -5.90 13.55
C SER A 170 -10.74 -6.20 14.21
N PRO A 171 -10.77 -6.89 15.36
CA PRO A 171 -12.00 -7.06 16.14
C PRO A 171 -12.65 -5.73 16.54
N GLU A 172 -11.84 -4.69 16.74
CA GLU A 172 -12.28 -3.35 17.19
C GLU A 172 -12.69 -2.45 16.02
N ASN A 173 -12.10 -2.64 14.84
CA ASN A 173 -12.44 -1.90 13.63
C ASN A 173 -12.38 -2.81 12.40
N PRO A 174 -13.51 -3.43 12.01
CA PRO A 174 -13.57 -4.33 10.86
C PRO A 174 -13.19 -3.69 9.52
N ALA A 175 -13.19 -2.36 9.42
CA ALA A 175 -12.75 -1.65 8.22
C ALA A 175 -11.21 -1.60 8.08
N THR A 176 -10.47 -1.96 9.13
CA THR A 176 -8.99 -1.94 9.15
C THR A 176 -8.43 -3.35 9.37
N SER A 177 -7.34 -3.69 8.69
CA SER A 177 -6.62 -4.94 8.92
C SER A 177 -6.00 -4.96 10.32
N GLY A 178 -6.18 -6.06 11.07
CA GLY A 178 -5.52 -6.25 12.36
C GLY A 178 -3.99 -6.19 12.26
N LEU A 179 -3.43 -6.57 11.11
CA LEU A 179 -1.98 -6.50 10.83
C LEU A 179 -1.47 -5.05 10.88
N THR A 180 -2.29 -4.06 10.51
CA THR A 180 -1.88 -2.65 10.54
C THR A 180 -1.55 -2.20 11.97
N ALA A 181 -2.40 -2.53 12.95
CA ALA A 181 -2.15 -2.17 14.35
C ALA A 181 -0.89 -2.85 14.90
N LEU A 182 -0.65 -4.11 14.51
CA LEU A 182 0.56 -4.85 14.87
C LEU A 182 1.82 -4.25 14.24
N SER A 183 1.74 -3.82 12.97
CA SER A 183 2.83 -3.13 12.27
C SER A 183 3.21 -1.83 12.98
N VAL A 184 2.22 -1.01 13.35
CA VAL A 184 2.45 0.23 14.12
C VAL A 184 3.14 -0.07 15.45
N THR A 185 2.63 -1.07 16.19
CA THR A 185 3.19 -1.46 17.49
C THR A 185 4.64 -1.92 17.37
N ARG A 186 4.97 -2.71 16.34
CA ARG A 186 6.34 -3.13 16.03
C ARG A 186 7.24 -1.92 15.77
N THR A 187 6.81 -0.99 14.90
CA THR A 187 7.60 0.20 14.57
C THR A 187 7.87 1.05 15.80
N LEU A 188 6.85 1.29 16.64
CA LEU A 188 7.01 2.03 17.89
C LEU A 188 8.02 1.37 18.83
N ARG A 189 7.97 0.04 18.99
CA ARG A 189 8.96 -0.68 19.80
C ARG A 189 10.39 -0.49 19.28
N ALA A 190 10.58 -0.61 17.96
CA ALA A 190 11.89 -0.40 17.34
C ALA A 190 12.41 1.03 17.55
N CYS A 191 11.57 2.05 17.38
CA CYS A 191 11.94 3.44 17.66
C CYS A 191 12.33 3.66 19.13
N LEU A 192 11.59 3.07 20.08
CA LEU A 192 11.86 3.19 21.51
C LEU A 192 13.14 2.46 21.94
N GLU A 193 13.43 1.30 21.34
CA GLU A 193 14.68 0.57 21.57
C GLU A 193 15.90 1.33 21.04
N GLY A 194 15.77 1.97 19.86
CA GLY A 194 16.81 2.84 19.31
C GLY A 194 17.12 4.02 20.22
N LEU A 195 16.09 4.67 20.79
CA LEU A 195 16.24 5.77 21.75
C LEU A 195 16.91 5.34 23.07
N ARG A 196 16.78 4.08 23.47
CA ARG A 196 17.39 3.56 24.71
C ARG A 196 18.87 3.20 24.57
N ARG A 197 19.37 3.09 23.34
CA ARG A 197 20.78 2.79 23.06
C ARG A 197 21.62 4.05 22.80
N GLY A 198 21.01 5.23 22.84
CA GLY A 198 21.66 6.55 22.72
C GLY A 198 21.88 7.23 24.06
#